data_AF-A0A835YEK8-F1
#
_entry.id   AF-A0A835YEK8-F1
#
_cell.length_a   1.000
_cell.length_b   1.000
_cell.length_c   1.000
_cell.angle_alpha   90.00
_cell.angle_beta   90.00
_cell.angle_gamma   90.00
#
_symmetry.space_group_name_H-M   'P 1'
#
loop_
_entity.id
_entity.type
_entity.pdbx_description
1 polymer ?
#
loop_
_entity_poly.entity_id
_entity_poly.type
_entity_poly.pdbx_seq_one_letter_code
_entity_poly.pdbx_strand_id
1 'polypeptide(L)'
;MPGSIPPQAPHPPFGQTPLLWRLLLTLALVSLLLDNAWSLGDTAASGAGDGAEAGSAGGTRLPSADLSACPGLRIAVINGVAYHYEVLAGLLHVLRPYAKQTDVFLSPYTRSANADGAWDLIRWSKTNMRLLTRSAVSEIQRSNTHYDLVILVSTDYELDANEDLLRHMPRRMTMAYVHNADFNRTQRLIEVAAGTISGGFAATDGTAGGGGRSKRKRGGSGGDSTSASSSQTKPATPSEVRLITLAPHIARSLEVASGRKADWLLAAYPYRPRTNCMEATEVDLLGHCLRGFSMQGKFSSQRRNYSSIWSQLLEKQAELTDGNVGRLFHMSLLGKGVEERLGLPPELQPHVSLLRRLKYRSYYEAIHHTFALIPAMAGPRYLTDKFSSTILTSLIAGTPMVADARFLEAYSMFNASDVYLQAEGEREVDVMLRVLRSEAATVLGPRRALLSTRRRLNEAAGAYLAELLRGLCETSSGTQEGSS
;
A
#
# COMPACT_ATOMS: atom_id res chain seq x y z
N MET A 1 -63.63 12.88 -28.52
CA MET A 1 -63.82 11.42 -28.59
C MET A 1 -62.72 10.75 -27.77
N PRO A 2 -63.05 9.87 -26.81
CA PRO A 2 -62.09 9.21 -25.95
C PRO A 2 -61.52 7.95 -26.64
N GLY A 3 -60.20 7.80 -26.63
CA GLY A 3 -59.51 6.60 -27.11
C GLY A 3 -59.36 5.58 -25.97
N SER A 4 -59.78 4.35 -26.24
CA SER A 4 -59.78 3.20 -25.34
C SER A 4 -58.37 2.59 -25.13
N ILE A 5 -58.11 2.15 -23.91
CA ILE A 5 -56.92 1.36 -23.52
C ILE A 5 -57.20 -0.12 -23.82
N PRO A 6 -56.29 -0.88 -24.47
CA PRO A 6 -56.48 -2.31 -24.71
C PRO A 6 -56.22 -3.14 -23.43
N PRO A 7 -56.84 -4.33 -23.29
CA PRO A 7 -56.74 -5.15 -22.09
C PRO A 7 -55.37 -5.84 -21.96
N GLN A 8 -54.86 -5.91 -20.73
CA GLN A 8 -53.68 -6.70 -20.37
C GLN A 8 -53.96 -8.21 -20.47
N ALA A 9 -53.01 -8.95 -21.05
CA ALA A 9 -53.04 -10.40 -21.13
C ALA A 9 -52.74 -11.05 -19.75
N PRO A 10 -53.33 -12.22 -19.44
CA PRO A 10 -53.12 -12.89 -18.15
C PRO A 10 -51.72 -13.51 -18.06
N HIS A 11 -51.11 -13.40 -16.88
CA HIS A 11 -49.86 -14.08 -16.53
C HIS A 11 -50.06 -15.61 -16.45
N PRO A 12 -49.09 -16.41 -16.93
CA PRO A 12 -49.16 -17.86 -16.80
C PRO A 12 -48.89 -18.31 -15.35
N PRO A 13 -49.47 -19.45 -14.91
CA PRO A 13 -49.27 -19.97 -13.58
C PRO A 13 -47.86 -20.54 -13.42
N PHE A 14 -47.22 -20.18 -12.31
CA PHE A 14 -45.96 -20.78 -11.86
C PHE A 14 -46.17 -22.24 -11.48
N GLY A 15 -45.41 -23.13 -12.10
CA GLY A 15 -45.20 -24.48 -11.59
C GLY A 15 -45.32 -25.57 -12.65
N GLN A 16 -44.23 -25.79 -13.38
CA GLN A 16 -43.71 -27.10 -13.85
C GLN A 16 -42.65 -26.83 -14.92
N THR A 17 -41.36 -26.91 -14.55
CA THR A 17 -40.29 -27.01 -15.54
C THR A 17 -40.19 -28.46 -16.02
N PRO A 18 -40.23 -28.72 -17.34
CA PRO A 18 -40.22 -30.09 -17.86
C PRO A 18 -38.89 -30.79 -17.54
N LEU A 19 -38.96 -32.09 -17.24
CA LEU A 19 -37.83 -32.97 -16.89
C LEU A 19 -36.65 -32.86 -17.87
N LEU A 20 -36.93 -32.54 -19.14
CA LEU A 20 -35.93 -32.34 -20.19
C LEU A 20 -34.97 -31.18 -19.89
N TRP A 21 -35.43 -30.11 -19.24
CA TRP A 21 -34.60 -28.95 -18.91
C TRP A 21 -33.63 -29.25 -17.77
N ARG A 22 -34.03 -30.12 -16.83
CA ARG A 22 -33.13 -30.61 -15.76
C ARG A 22 -32.08 -31.56 -16.33
N LEU A 23 -32.43 -32.41 -17.30
CA LEU A 23 -31.46 -33.30 -17.94
C LEU A 23 -30.41 -32.52 -18.75
N LEU A 24 -30.83 -31.48 -19.48
CA LEU A 24 -29.93 -30.60 -20.24
C LEU A 24 -29.03 -29.74 -19.32
N LEU A 25 -29.55 -29.25 -18.19
CA LEU A 25 -28.71 -28.55 -17.21
C LEU A 25 -27.69 -29.48 -16.55
N THR A 26 -28.05 -30.74 -16.29
CA THR A 26 -27.16 -31.72 -15.66
C THR A 26 -26.07 -32.17 -16.65
N LEU A 27 -26.39 -32.35 -17.92
CA LEU A 27 -25.40 -32.65 -18.98
C LEU A 27 -24.47 -31.46 -19.24
N ALA A 28 -24.98 -30.22 -19.21
CA ALA A 28 -24.13 -29.03 -19.31
C ALA A 28 -23.19 -28.87 -18.10
N LEU A 29 -23.65 -29.20 -16.89
CA LEU A 29 -22.82 -29.20 -15.68
C LEU A 29 -21.77 -30.32 -15.68
N VAL A 30 -22.06 -31.49 -16.26
CA VAL A 30 -21.09 -32.59 -16.39
C VAL A 30 -20.04 -32.29 -17.46
N SER A 31 -20.40 -31.64 -18.58
CA SER A 31 -19.40 -31.15 -19.56
C SER A 31 -18.49 -30.07 -18.97
N LEU A 32 -19.03 -29.11 -18.19
CA LEU A 32 -18.23 -28.08 -17.51
C LEU A 32 -17.30 -28.63 -16.40
N LEU A 33 -17.60 -29.81 -15.86
CA LEU A 33 -16.76 -30.50 -14.87
C LEU A 33 -15.71 -31.41 -15.52
N LEU A 34 -15.94 -31.90 -16.74
CA LEU A 34 -14.98 -32.75 -17.48
C LEU A 34 -13.97 -31.93 -18.29
N ASP A 35 -14.32 -30.73 -18.76
CA ASP A 35 -13.38 -29.83 -19.45
C ASP A 35 -12.37 -29.14 -18.52
N ASN A 36 -12.60 -29.18 -17.20
CA ASN A 36 -11.62 -28.74 -16.19
C ASN A 36 -10.67 -29.85 -15.71
N ALA A 37 -10.76 -31.07 -16.27
CA ALA A 37 -9.94 -32.22 -15.85
C ALA A 37 -8.60 -32.35 -16.62
N TRP A 38 -8.30 -31.48 -17.58
CA TRP A 38 -7.08 -31.54 -18.42
C TRP A 38 -6.08 -30.38 -18.21
N SER A 39 -6.15 -29.69 -17.06
CA SER A 39 -5.15 -28.67 -16.68
C SER A 39 -4.72 -28.77 -15.20
N LEU A 40 -4.58 -29.99 -14.69
CA LEU A 40 -3.98 -30.27 -13.38
C LEU A 40 -2.99 -31.43 -13.51
N GLY A 41 -1.86 -31.11 -14.12
CA GLY A 41 -0.65 -31.91 -14.10
C GLY A 41 0.49 -31.10 -13.48
N ASP A 42 0.31 -30.59 -12.25
CA ASP A 42 1.44 -30.20 -11.42
C ASP A 42 1.27 -30.83 -10.03
N THR A 43 2.10 -31.83 -9.83
CA THR A 43 2.23 -32.64 -8.63
C THR A 43 2.37 -31.80 -7.37
N ALA A 44 1.63 -32.21 -6.36
CA ALA A 44 1.80 -31.79 -4.98
C ALA A 44 3.26 -31.93 -4.52
N ALA A 45 3.95 -30.80 -4.40
CA ALA A 45 5.09 -30.64 -3.51
C ALA A 45 4.66 -29.74 -2.34
N SER A 46 3.90 -30.34 -1.43
CA SER A 46 3.75 -29.86 -0.07
C SER A 46 5.09 -30.04 0.67
N GLY A 47 6.03 -29.15 0.40
CA GLY A 47 7.22 -28.92 1.20
C GLY A 47 7.17 -27.49 1.67
N ALA A 48 6.50 -27.24 2.78
CA ALA A 48 6.63 -25.99 3.54
C ALA A 48 8.02 -25.95 4.17
N GLY A 49 9.04 -25.75 3.33
CA GLY A 49 10.35 -25.32 3.78
C GLY A 49 10.26 -23.84 4.08
N ASP A 50 10.25 -23.50 5.36
CA ASP A 50 10.67 -22.18 5.83
C ASP A 50 12.01 -21.86 5.15
N GLY A 51 11.94 -21.00 4.14
CA GLY A 51 13.11 -20.44 3.47
C GLY A 51 13.85 -19.54 4.45
N ALA A 52 14.55 -20.16 5.40
CA ALA A 52 15.60 -19.53 6.16
C ALA A 52 16.57 -18.91 5.15
N GLU A 53 16.67 -17.59 5.21
CA GLU A 53 17.54 -16.76 4.38
C GLU A 53 18.99 -17.26 4.46
N ALA A 54 19.40 -18.10 3.52
CA ALA A 54 20.80 -18.38 3.27
C ALA A 54 21.47 -17.07 2.83
N GLY A 55 22.53 -16.69 3.54
CA GLY A 55 23.18 -15.39 3.45
C GLY A 55 23.66 -15.05 2.04
N SER A 56 23.18 -13.93 1.52
CA SER A 56 23.78 -13.28 0.35
C SER A 56 24.95 -12.40 0.83
N ALA A 57 26.17 -12.86 0.56
CA ALA A 57 27.45 -12.36 1.05
C ALA A 57 27.92 -11.00 0.49
N GLY A 58 27.01 -10.12 0.06
CA GLY A 58 27.40 -8.84 -0.56
C GLY A 58 26.43 -7.68 -0.36
N GLY A 59 25.46 -7.80 0.55
CA GLY A 59 24.54 -6.69 0.82
C GLY A 59 25.26 -5.54 1.49
N THR A 60 25.32 -4.37 0.82
CA THR A 60 25.75 -3.11 1.44
C THR A 60 25.03 -2.95 2.77
N ARG A 61 25.78 -2.85 3.87
CA ARG A 61 25.21 -2.64 5.19
C ARG A 61 24.55 -1.26 5.19
N LEU A 62 23.25 -1.20 5.50
CA LEU A 62 22.55 0.07 5.63
C LEU A 62 23.21 0.91 6.74
N PRO A 63 23.31 2.24 6.56
CA PRO A 63 23.77 3.12 7.62
C PRO A 63 22.95 2.91 8.90
N SER A 64 23.62 2.77 10.04
CA SER A 64 22.99 2.58 11.35
C SER A 64 23.76 3.34 12.42
N ALA A 65 23.05 3.95 13.36
CA ALA A 65 23.62 4.52 14.57
C ALA A 65 24.03 3.42 15.54
N ASP A 66 25.13 3.64 16.26
CA ASP A 66 25.42 2.87 17.46
C ASP A 66 24.58 3.44 18.60
N LEU A 67 23.69 2.62 19.15
CA LEU A 67 22.81 2.96 20.28
C LEU A 67 23.30 2.32 21.58
N SER A 68 24.53 1.80 21.62
CA SER A 68 25.13 1.18 22.81
C SER A 68 25.14 2.11 24.03
N ALA A 69 25.30 3.43 23.81
CA ALA A 69 25.28 4.46 24.86
C ALA A 69 23.87 4.78 25.40
N CYS A 70 22.80 4.32 24.75
CA CYS A 70 21.41 4.54 25.15
C CYS A 70 20.60 3.24 25.02
N PRO A 71 20.89 2.21 25.83
CA PRO A 71 20.20 0.91 25.75
C PRO A 71 18.70 1.02 26.04
N GLY A 72 18.27 2.11 26.70
CA GLY A 72 16.88 2.43 26.98
C GLY A 72 16.12 3.07 25.82
N LEU A 73 16.76 3.42 24.70
CA LEU A 73 16.07 4.08 23.58
C LEU A 73 14.98 3.14 23.01
N ARG A 74 13.76 3.67 22.85
CA ARG A 74 12.61 2.92 22.32
C ARG A 74 12.00 3.60 21.09
N ILE A 75 11.65 2.77 20.10
CA ILE A 75 10.99 3.18 18.86
C ILE A 75 9.63 2.51 18.77
N ALA A 76 8.57 3.28 18.50
CA ALA A 76 7.28 2.74 18.12
C ALA A 76 7.01 3.01 16.64
N VAL A 77 6.56 2.00 15.88
CA VAL A 77 6.03 2.18 14.53
C VAL A 77 4.56 1.81 14.54
N ILE A 78 3.69 2.77 14.25
CA ILE A 78 2.24 2.59 14.27
C ILE A 78 1.73 2.58 12.84
N ASN A 79 1.18 1.44 12.41
CA ASN A 79 0.45 1.30 11.16
C ASN A 79 -0.98 0.81 11.42
N GLY A 80 -1.90 1.76 11.61
CA GLY A 80 -3.33 1.49 11.79
C GLY A 80 -4.04 1.07 10.50
N VAL A 81 -3.41 1.28 9.34
CA VAL A 81 -4.01 1.07 8.01
C VAL A 81 -3.74 -0.35 7.51
N ALA A 82 -4.80 -1.10 7.19
CA ALA A 82 -4.71 -2.50 6.79
C ALA A 82 -4.24 -2.75 5.34
N TYR A 83 -3.72 -1.73 4.64
CA TYR A 83 -3.40 -1.83 3.21
C TYR A 83 -2.17 -1.00 2.77
N HIS A 84 -1.39 -0.44 3.70
CA HIS A 84 -0.15 0.30 3.40
C HIS A 84 1.10 -0.45 3.89
N TYR A 85 1.10 -1.77 3.67
CA TYR A 85 2.20 -2.62 4.10
C TYR A 85 3.49 -2.38 3.30
N GLU A 86 3.40 -1.83 2.08
CA GLU A 86 4.54 -1.43 1.28
C GLU A 86 5.40 -0.35 1.96
N VAL A 87 4.76 0.63 2.62
CA VAL A 87 5.45 1.68 3.37
C VAL A 87 6.04 1.12 4.64
N LEU A 88 5.23 0.37 5.39
CA LEU A 88 5.69 -0.27 6.62
C LEU A 88 6.89 -1.19 6.35
N ALA A 89 6.85 -2.00 5.29
CA ALA A 89 7.93 -2.94 4.97
C ALA A 89 9.23 -2.23 4.58
N GLY A 90 9.14 -1.11 3.85
CA GLY A 90 10.27 -0.24 3.59
C GLY A 90 10.88 0.32 4.89
N LEU A 91 10.04 0.84 5.79
CA LEU A 91 10.48 1.34 7.10
C LEU A 91 11.14 0.26 7.95
N LEU A 92 10.53 -0.93 8.04
CA LEU A 92 11.08 -2.05 8.80
C LEU A 92 12.39 -2.58 8.19
N HIS A 93 12.57 -2.46 6.88
CA HIS A 93 13.83 -2.78 6.23
C HIS A 93 14.98 -1.88 6.73
N VAL A 94 14.76 -0.57 6.79
CA VAL A 94 15.78 0.38 7.27
C VAL A 94 15.93 0.41 8.78
N LEU A 95 14.88 0.05 9.53
CA LEU A 95 14.92 -0.07 11.00
C LEU A 95 15.41 -1.44 11.51
N ARG A 96 15.70 -2.39 10.61
CA ARG A 96 16.20 -3.74 11.00
C ARG A 96 17.37 -3.72 11.99
N PRO A 97 18.37 -2.81 11.89
CA PRO A 97 19.44 -2.71 12.88
C PRO A 97 18.96 -2.44 14.31
N TYR A 98 17.78 -1.84 14.47
CA TYR A 98 17.19 -1.45 15.76
C TYR A 98 15.99 -2.33 16.15
N ALA A 99 15.91 -3.55 15.60
CA ALA A 99 14.71 -4.37 15.76
C ALA A 99 14.36 -4.68 17.22
N LYS A 100 15.37 -4.81 18.10
CA LYS A 100 15.18 -5.06 19.55
C LYS A 100 14.58 -3.87 20.29
N GLN A 101 14.83 -2.66 19.81
CA GLN A 101 14.33 -1.39 20.35
C GLN A 101 12.99 -0.98 19.74
N THR A 102 12.52 -1.70 18.71
CA THR A 102 11.37 -1.31 17.90
C THR A 102 10.14 -2.16 18.21
N ASP A 103 9.09 -1.51 18.70
CA ASP A 103 7.75 -2.09 18.79
C ASP A 103 6.90 -1.64 17.59
N VAL A 104 6.21 -2.59 16.96
CA VAL A 104 5.38 -2.34 15.77
C VAL A 104 3.92 -2.60 16.12
N PHE A 105 3.11 -1.56 16.05
CA PHE A 105 1.68 -1.59 16.31
C PHE A 105 0.91 -1.67 15.01
N LEU A 106 0.13 -2.73 14.84
CA LEU A 106 -0.54 -3.05 13.59
C LEU A 106 -2.06 -3.08 13.75
N SER A 107 -2.78 -2.67 12.71
CA SER A 107 -4.21 -2.90 12.61
C SER A 107 -4.57 -4.37 12.91
N PRO A 108 -5.62 -4.68 13.69
CA PRO A 108 -6.08 -6.05 13.92
C PRO A 108 -6.40 -6.81 12.62
N TYR A 109 -6.81 -6.07 11.58
CA TYR A 109 -7.11 -6.63 10.26
C TYR A 109 -5.88 -7.21 9.54
N THR A 110 -4.67 -6.93 10.01
CA THR A 110 -3.41 -7.49 9.48
C THR A 110 -3.32 -9.01 9.62
N ARG A 111 -4.08 -9.62 10.55
CA ARG A 111 -4.17 -11.08 10.66
C ARG A 111 -5.36 -11.69 9.94
N SER A 112 -6.18 -10.89 9.27
CA SER A 112 -7.27 -11.45 8.48
C SER A 112 -6.71 -12.29 7.33
N ALA A 113 -7.44 -13.32 6.90
CA ALA A 113 -7.07 -14.10 5.72
C ALA A 113 -6.90 -13.22 4.46
N ASN A 114 -7.48 -12.02 4.47
CA ASN A 114 -7.41 -11.00 3.41
C ASN A 114 -6.25 -10.02 3.58
N ALA A 115 -5.38 -10.18 4.58
CA ALA A 115 -4.18 -9.34 4.75
C ALA A 115 -3.04 -9.77 3.80
N ASP A 116 -3.36 -10.60 2.81
CA ASP A 116 -2.51 -10.95 1.69
C ASP A 116 -1.13 -11.46 2.14
N GLY A 117 -0.95 -12.12 3.29
CA GLY A 117 0.39 -12.59 3.71
C GLY A 117 1.38 -11.48 4.08
N ALA A 118 0.92 -10.24 4.28
CA ALA A 118 1.74 -9.15 4.83
C ALA A 118 2.34 -9.51 6.20
N TRP A 119 1.71 -10.40 6.96
CA TRP A 119 2.25 -10.89 8.23
C TRP A 119 3.62 -11.58 8.08
N ASP A 120 3.83 -12.34 7.00
CA ASP A 120 5.10 -13.05 6.76
C ASP A 120 6.22 -12.06 6.44
N LEU A 121 5.89 -11.02 5.65
CA LEU A 121 6.77 -9.92 5.34
C LEU A 121 7.19 -9.16 6.60
N ILE A 122 6.25 -8.87 7.49
CA ILE A 122 6.55 -8.10 8.70
C ILE A 122 7.41 -8.96 9.63
N ARG A 123 7.11 -10.27 9.82
CA ARG A 123 7.89 -11.20 10.68
C ARG A 123 9.39 -11.23 10.39
N TRP A 124 9.79 -11.00 9.14
CA TRP A 124 11.20 -10.92 8.75
C TRP A 124 11.98 -9.80 9.48
N SER A 125 11.32 -8.72 9.91
CA SER A 125 11.98 -7.58 10.57
C SER A 125 12.57 -7.93 11.94
N LYS A 126 12.10 -9.02 12.58
CA LYS A 126 12.43 -9.43 13.96
C LYS A 126 12.04 -8.39 15.02
N THR A 127 11.17 -7.43 14.70
CA THR A 127 10.64 -6.44 15.65
C THR A 127 9.55 -7.05 16.53
N ASN A 128 9.28 -6.43 17.69
CA ASN A 128 8.18 -6.87 18.55
C ASN A 128 6.84 -6.39 17.96
N MET A 129 5.98 -7.31 17.54
CA MET A 129 4.70 -6.96 16.91
C MET A 129 3.54 -7.03 17.89
N ARG A 130 2.73 -5.98 17.90
CA ARG A 130 1.52 -5.87 18.72
C ARG A 130 0.35 -5.50 17.81
N LEU A 131 -0.78 -6.19 17.96
CA LEU A 131 -2.01 -5.78 17.28
C LEU A 131 -2.70 -4.71 18.12
N LEU A 132 -3.19 -3.66 17.46
CA LEU A 132 -3.95 -2.54 18.04
C LEU A 132 -5.34 -2.98 18.46
N THR A 133 -5.39 -3.72 19.56
CA THR A 133 -6.59 -4.18 20.25
C THR A 133 -6.81 -3.35 21.51
N ARG A 134 -8.02 -3.37 22.08
CA ARG A 134 -8.30 -2.68 23.36
C ARG A 134 -7.35 -3.14 24.48
N SER A 135 -7.04 -4.43 24.54
CA SER A 135 -6.11 -4.98 25.54
C SER A 135 -4.69 -4.45 25.34
N ALA A 136 -4.23 -4.31 24.08
CA ALA A 136 -2.91 -3.71 23.80
C ALA A 136 -2.85 -2.25 24.25
N VAL A 137 -3.90 -1.46 24.02
CA VAL A 137 -3.96 -0.07 24.52
C VAL A 137 -3.93 -0.03 26.05
N SER A 138 -4.71 -0.89 26.73
CA SER A 138 -4.67 -1.00 28.19
C SER A 138 -3.32 -1.48 28.73
N GLU A 139 -2.59 -2.32 28.00
CA GLU A 139 -1.24 -2.74 28.36
C GLU A 139 -0.26 -1.58 28.23
N ILE A 140 -0.30 -0.81 27.14
CA ILE A 140 0.51 0.39 26.97
C ILE A 140 0.27 1.36 28.12
N GLN A 141 -1.01 1.64 28.43
CA GLN A 141 -1.41 2.51 29.54
C GLN A 141 -0.85 2.01 30.89
N ARG A 142 -0.92 0.70 31.17
CA ARG A 142 -0.39 0.14 32.43
C ARG A 142 1.13 0.11 32.49
N SER A 143 1.78 -0.16 31.36
CA SER A 143 3.25 -0.23 31.29
C SER A 143 3.92 1.13 31.47
N ASN A 144 3.21 2.21 31.14
CA ASN A 144 3.76 3.57 31.06
C ASN A 144 5.07 3.61 30.26
N THR A 145 5.16 2.80 29.20
CA THR A 145 6.37 2.72 28.37
C THR A 145 6.59 4.05 27.67
N HIS A 146 7.76 4.67 27.89
CA HIS A 146 8.16 5.89 27.22
C HIS A 146 8.87 5.57 25.89
N TYR A 147 8.51 6.28 24.82
CA TYR A 147 9.13 6.14 23.51
C TYR A 147 9.92 7.40 23.13
N ASP A 148 11.15 7.24 22.69
CA ASP A 148 11.94 8.37 22.21
C ASP A 148 11.47 8.82 20.82
N LEU A 149 11.09 7.84 19.99
CA LEU A 149 10.57 8.07 18.64
C LEU A 149 9.29 7.27 18.40
N VAL A 150 8.23 7.95 17.98
CA VAL A 150 7.00 7.34 17.47
C VAL A 150 6.85 7.67 15.99
N ILE A 151 6.72 6.66 15.13
CA ILE A 151 6.54 6.80 13.70
C ILE A 151 5.10 6.43 13.34
N LEU A 152 4.32 7.40 12.86
CA LEU A 152 2.95 7.18 12.40
C LEU A 152 2.95 6.93 10.89
N VAL A 153 2.61 5.72 10.47
CA VAL A 153 2.55 5.33 9.05
C VAL A 153 1.18 5.71 8.47
N SER A 154 1.18 6.54 7.43
CA SER A 154 -0.05 6.97 6.72
C SER A 154 -1.08 7.62 7.64
N THR A 155 -0.61 8.57 8.46
CA THR A 155 -1.44 9.15 9.51
C THR A 155 -2.64 9.96 9.00
N ASP A 156 -2.72 10.24 7.70
CA ASP A 156 -3.85 10.90 7.03
C ASP A 156 -5.10 10.01 6.90
N TYR A 157 -5.05 8.73 7.32
CA TYR A 157 -6.19 7.80 7.22
C TYR A 157 -6.88 7.46 8.54
N GLU A 158 -6.13 7.35 9.65
CA GLU A 158 -6.62 6.77 10.92
C GLU A 158 -6.40 7.73 12.10
N LEU A 159 -6.74 9.01 11.88
CA LEU A 159 -6.38 10.08 12.80
C LEU A 159 -6.99 9.91 14.21
N ASP A 160 -8.24 9.44 14.29
CA ASP A 160 -8.94 9.22 15.56
C ASP A 160 -8.32 8.05 16.34
N ALA A 161 -8.03 6.94 15.67
CA ALA A 161 -7.39 5.79 16.30
C ALA A 161 -5.96 6.12 16.77
N ASN A 162 -5.22 6.93 16.00
CA ASN A 162 -3.91 7.43 16.42
C ASN A 162 -4.04 8.36 17.64
N GLU A 163 -5.03 9.24 17.68
CA GLU A 163 -5.28 10.12 18.84
C GLU A 163 -5.50 9.31 20.12
N ASP A 164 -6.40 8.33 20.08
CA ASP A 164 -6.71 7.48 21.24
C ASP A 164 -5.47 6.72 21.74
N LEU A 165 -4.68 6.17 20.83
CA LEU A 165 -3.45 5.44 21.17
C LEU A 165 -2.39 6.37 21.78
N LEU A 166 -2.18 7.54 21.17
CA LEU A 166 -1.13 8.49 21.56
C LEU A 166 -1.39 9.16 22.90
N ARG A 167 -2.65 9.21 23.38
CA ARG A 167 -2.97 9.65 24.75
C ARG A 167 -2.32 8.77 25.82
N HIS A 168 -2.04 7.51 25.49
CA HIS A 168 -1.46 6.53 26.41
C HIS A 168 0.00 6.23 26.12
N MET A 169 0.61 6.90 25.13
CA MET A 169 1.98 6.64 24.69
C MET A 169 2.83 7.90 24.91
N PRO A 170 3.43 8.06 26.11
CA PRO A 170 4.41 9.10 26.38
C PRO A 170 5.53 9.02 25.36
N ARG A 171 5.83 10.16 24.75
CA ARG A 171 6.81 10.21 23.67
C ARG A 171 7.51 11.55 23.60
N ARG A 172 8.76 11.50 23.17
CA ARG A 172 9.56 12.70 22.96
C ARG A 172 9.36 13.31 21.57
N MET A 173 9.42 12.46 20.55
CA MET A 173 9.26 12.87 19.15
C MET A 173 8.26 11.99 18.42
N THR A 174 7.49 12.61 17.54
CA THR A 174 6.57 11.95 16.61
C THR A 174 6.95 12.29 15.17
N MET A 175 7.24 11.28 14.37
CA MET A 175 7.47 11.38 12.94
C MET A 175 6.20 10.93 12.20
N ALA A 176 5.50 11.87 11.58
CA ALA A 176 4.22 11.64 10.92
C ALA A 176 4.41 11.46 9.40
N TYR A 177 4.23 10.23 8.90
CA TYR A 177 4.23 9.94 7.46
C TYR A 177 2.88 10.31 6.85
N VAL A 178 2.86 11.36 6.06
CA VAL A 178 1.69 11.85 5.34
C VAL A 178 1.75 11.36 3.89
N HIS A 179 0.74 10.61 3.45
CA HIS A 179 0.70 10.09 2.08
C HIS A 179 0.25 11.13 1.06
N ASN A 180 -0.71 11.96 1.45
CA ASN A 180 -1.29 12.96 0.56
C ASN A 180 -1.35 14.31 1.26
N ALA A 181 -0.79 15.34 0.62
CA ALA A 181 -0.80 16.71 1.12
C ALA A 181 -2.18 17.37 1.04
N ASP A 182 -3.11 16.81 0.26
CA ASP A 182 -4.48 17.29 0.14
C ASP A 182 -5.41 16.89 1.30
N PHE A 183 -4.84 16.36 2.38
CA PHE A 183 -5.59 16.03 3.56
C PHE A 183 -6.16 17.29 4.21
N ASN A 184 -7.47 17.46 4.20
CA ASN A 184 -8.14 18.67 4.68
C ASN A 184 -8.10 18.87 6.22
N ARG A 185 -7.43 17.99 6.96
CA ARG A 185 -7.28 18.08 8.43
C ARG A 185 -5.81 18.06 8.86
N THR A 186 -4.91 18.59 8.04
CA THR A 186 -3.46 18.68 8.34
C THR A 186 -3.16 19.31 9.70
N GLN A 187 -3.87 20.38 10.08
CA GLN A 187 -3.69 21.00 11.40
C GLN A 187 -4.04 20.03 12.54
N ARG A 188 -5.17 19.34 12.45
CA ARG A 188 -5.55 18.32 13.45
C ARG A 188 -4.54 17.16 13.49
N LEU A 189 -3.99 16.76 12.35
CA LEU A 189 -2.94 15.74 12.28
C LEU A 189 -1.71 16.15 13.08
N ILE A 190 -1.29 17.41 12.96
CA ILE A 190 -0.19 17.97 13.74
C ILE A 190 -0.51 17.95 15.23
N GLU A 191 -1.72 18.34 15.63
CA GLU A 191 -2.15 18.35 17.03
C GLU A 191 -2.21 16.94 17.64
N VAL A 192 -2.74 15.96 16.91
CA VAL A 192 -2.74 14.55 17.33
C VAL A 192 -1.31 14.05 17.49
N ALA A 193 -0.45 14.27 16.49
CA ALA A 193 0.94 13.85 16.55
C ALA A 193 1.66 14.48 17.76
N ALA A 194 1.43 15.79 18.01
CA ALA A 194 2.01 16.51 19.13
C ALA A 194 1.43 16.09 20.49
N GLY A 195 0.22 15.52 20.51
CA GLY A 195 -0.49 15.20 21.75
C GLY A 195 -1.10 16.42 22.44
N THR A 196 -1.40 17.48 21.68
CA THR A 196 -1.90 18.76 22.22
C THR A 196 -3.42 18.87 22.24
N ILE A 197 -4.16 17.82 21.84
CA ILE A 197 -5.62 17.86 21.84
C ILE A 197 -6.14 17.78 23.27
N SER A 198 -6.56 18.93 23.78
CA SER A 198 -7.14 19.11 25.12
C SER A 198 -8.56 18.55 25.19
N GLY A 199 -8.76 17.22 25.18
CA GLY A 199 -9.92 16.47 25.72
C GLY A 199 -11.37 16.95 25.45
N GLY A 200 -11.60 17.92 24.55
CA GLY A 200 -12.79 18.76 24.56
C GLY A 200 -13.76 18.52 23.43
N PHE A 201 -13.50 17.56 22.54
CA PHE A 201 -14.51 17.13 21.58
C PHE A 201 -15.51 16.23 22.30
N ALA A 202 -16.46 16.85 22.99
CA ALA A 202 -17.77 16.27 23.23
C ALA A 202 -18.24 15.70 21.89
N ALA A 203 -18.50 14.38 21.85
CA ALA A 203 -18.95 13.68 20.66
C ALA A 203 -20.10 14.46 20.03
N THR A 204 -19.82 15.22 18.98
CA THR A 204 -20.86 15.73 18.12
C THR A 204 -21.36 14.50 17.37
N ASP A 205 -22.48 13.96 17.85
CA ASP A 205 -23.25 12.89 17.23
C ASP A 205 -23.49 13.23 15.75
N GLY A 206 -22.54 12.82 14.92
CA GLY A 206 -22.59 12.91 13.47
C GLY A 206 -23.54 11.83 12.98
N THR A 207 -24.82 12.16 13.03
CA THR A 207 -25.93 11.42 12.44
C THR A 207 -25.66 11.26 10.94
N ALA A 208 -25.10 10.12 10.55
CA ALA A 208 -25.29 9.58 9.22
C ALA A 208 -26.75 9.16 9.10
N GLY A 209 -27.45 9.74 8.13
CA GLY A 209 -28.90 9.63 7.95
C GLY A 209 -29.42 8.19 7.93
N GLY A 210 -30.45 7.97 8.73
CA GLY A 210 -31.30 6.77 8.71
C GLY A 210 -32.61 7.09 9.40
N GLY A 211 -33.63 7.45 8.63
CA GLY A 211 -34.95 7.76 9.13
C GLY A 211 -35.58 6.58 9.87
N GLY A 212 -35.84 6.76 11.16
CA GLY A 212 -36.53 5.77 11.99
C GLY A 212 -37.27 6.47 13.14
N ARG A 213 -38.53 6.82 12.90
CA ARG A 213 -39.46 7.32 13.92
C ARG A 213 -39.66 6.23 14.98
N SER A 214 -39.13 6.42 16.19
CA SER A 214 -39.53 5.64 17.36
C SER A 214 -39.81 6.55 18.55
N LYS A 215 -41.10 6.62 18.92
CA LYS A 215 -41.60 7.22 20.15
C LYS A 215 -41.09 6.37 21.32
N ARG A 216 -40.31 6.95 22.24
CA ARG A 216 -40.12 6.36 23.57
C ARG A 216 -40.32 7.35 24.71
N LYS A 217 -41.02 6.80 25.69
CA LYS A 217 -41.71 7.35 26.85
C LYS A 217 -40.69 7.76 27.92
N ARG A 218 -40.83 8.98 28.46
CA ARG A 218 -40.12 9.48 29.65
C ARG A 218 -40.65 8.78 30.92
N GLY A 219 -39.76 8.41 31.84
CA GLY A 219 -40.13 8.05 33.22
C GLY A 219 -38.92 7.85 34.14
N GLY A 220 -38.88 8.61 35.25
CA GLY A 220 -38.09 8.42 36.50
C GLY A 220 -36.58 8.69 36.39
N SER A 221 -35.93 9.68 37.03
CA SER A 221 -35.95 10.26 38.39
C SER A 221 -35.42 9.35 39.51
N GLY A 222 -34.19 9.65 39.97
CA GLY A 222 -33.70 9.35 41.33
C GLY A 222 -32.31 8.73 41.42
N GLY A 223 -31.35 9.43 42.06
CA GLY A 223 -30.32 8.77 42.89
C GLY A 223 -28.84 9.03 42.57
N ASP A 224 -28.19 9.75 43.50
CA ASP A 224 -26.78 9.69 43.94
C ASP A 224 -25.63 10.14 43.03
N SER A 225 -25.30 11.43 43.19
CA SER A 225 -24.04 12.07 42.82
C SER A 225 -22.93 11.69 43.80
N THR A 226 -22.16 10.64 43.50
CA THR A 226 -20.85 10.41 44.14
C THR A 226 -19.78 11.17 43.36
N SER A 227 -19.25 12.22 43.97
CA SER A 227 -18.16 13.06 43.47
C SER A 227 -16.85 12.28 43.43
N ALA A 228 -16.61 11.55 42.33
CA ALA A 228 -15.32 10.96 42.04
C ALA A 228 -14.27 12.07 41.90
N SER A 229 -13.35 12.12 42.87
CA SER A 229 -12.16 12.97 42.88
C SER A 229 -11.40 12.81 41.55
N SER A 230 -11.48 13.82 40.70
CA SER A 230 -10.72 13.91 39.47
C SER A 230 -9.27 14.20 39.83
N SER A 231 -8.45 13.14 39.91
CA SER A 231 -7.00 13.27 39.98
C SER A 231 -6.53 14.09 38.77
N GLN A 232 -6.21 15.37 38.98
CA GLN A 232 -5.63 16.25 37.97
C GLN A 232 -4.24 15.71 37.59
N THR A 233 -4.18 14.89 36.55
CA THR A 233 -2.92 14.47 35.94
C THR A 233 -2.26 15.70 35.31
N LYS A 234 -1.03 16.00 35.72
CA LYS A 234 -0.18 17.04 35.13
C LYS A 234 -0.23 16.92 33.60
N PRO A 235 -0.49 18.01 32.85
CA PRO A 235 -0.55 17.95 31.39
C PRO A 235 0.79 17.46 30.85
N ALA A 236 0.75 16.48 29.94
CA ALA A 236 1.93 15.96 29.29
C ALA A 236 2.59 17.06 28.43
N THR A 237 3.92 17.12 28.46
CA THR A 237 4.67 18.01 27.56
C THR A 237 4.40 17.58 26.11
N PRO A 238 4.08 18.52 25.20
CA PRO A 238 3.87 18.19 23.79
C PRO A 238 5.09 17.52 23.17
N SER A 239 4.85 16.50 22.33
CA SER A 239 5.89 15.85 21.52
C SER A 239 6.37 16.80 20.41
N GLU A 240 7.67 16.80 20.11
CA GLU A 240 8.16 17.37 18.84
C GLU A 240 7.52 16.61 17.68
N VAL A 241 7.08 17.31 16.63
CA VAL A 241 6.47 16.68 15.45
C VAL A 241 7.29 16.97 14.21
N ARG A 242 7.71 15.92 13.50
CA ARG A 242 8.32 15.99 12.16
C ARG A 242 7.36 15.46 11.11
N LEU A 243 7.11 16.26 10.09
CA LEU A 243 6.29 15.88 8.95
C LEU A 243 7.18 15.24 7.89
N ILE A 244 6.86 14.01 7.51
CA ILE A 244 7.57 13.26 6.47
C ILE A 244 6.59 12.85 5.39
N THR A 245 7.00 12.94 4.14
CA THR A 245 6.23 12.45 2.99
C THR A 245 7.02 11.39 2.22
N LEU A 246 6.37 10.77 1.24
CA LEU A 246 6.98 9.70 0.43
C LEU A 246 7.62 10.20 -0.87
N ALA A 247 7.49 11.50 -1.19
CA ALA A 247 8.05 12.07 -2.42
C ALA A 247 8.29 13.60 -2.29
N PRO A 248 9.28 14.15 -3.04
CA PRO A 248 9.65 15.57 -2.96
C PRO A 248 8.53 16.56 -3.26
N HIS A 249 7.69 16.32 -4.27
CA HIS A 249 6.58 17.23 -4.61
C HIS A 249 5.51 17.28 -3.52
N ILE A 250 5.28 16.16 -2.83
CA ILE A 250 4.31 16.06 -1.74
C ILE A 250 4.84 16.78 -0.51
N ALA A 251 6.14 16.67 -0.22
CA ALA A 251 6.78 17.44 0.85
C ALA A 251 6.52 18.94 0.67
N ARG A 252 6.84 19.47 -0.52
CA ARG A 252 6.58 20.88 -0.88
C ARG A 252 5.11 21.26 -0.74
N SER A 253 4.20 20.42 -1.24
CA SER A 253 2.76 20.65 -1.13
C SER A 253 2.29 20.66 0.33
N LEU A 254 2.79 19.75 1.16
CA LEU A 254 2.48 19.67 2.59
C LEU A 254 3.06 20.87 3.36
N GLU A 255 4.24 21.36 3.00
CA GLU A 255 4.83 22.57 3.58
C GLU A 255 3.92 23.77 3.37
N VAL A 256 3.43 23.95 2.15
CA VAL A 256 2.46 25.02 1.82
C VAL A 256 1.16 24.83 2.60
N ALA A 257 0.62 23.60 2.65
CA ALA A 257 -0.66 23.33 3.30
C ALA A 257 -0.60 23.44 4.84
N SER A 258 0.56 23.17 5.44
CA SER A 258 0.72 23.14 6.91
C SER A 258 1.40 24.39 7.48
N GLY A 259 2.10 25.18 6.66
CA GLY A 259 2.98 26.25 7.12
C GLY A 259 4.19 25.74 7.92
N ARG A 260 4.50 24.43 7.86
CA ARG A 260 5.60 23.79 8.59
C ARG A 260 6.50 23.05 7.62
N LYS A 261 7.80 23.01 7.91
CA LYS A 261 8.76 22.21 7.15
C LYS A 261 8.33 20.74 7.11
N ALA A 262 8.42 20.12 5.95
CA ALA A 262 8.17 18.71 5.74
C ALA A 262 9.32 18.11 4.93
N ASP A 263 9.95 17.08 5.47
CA ASP A 263 10.96 16.33 4.73
C ASP A 263 10.28 15.22 3.90
N TRP A 264 11.06 14.51 3.08
CA TRP A 264 10.61 13.29 2.42
C TRP A 264 11.59 12.16 2.70
N LEU A 265 11.03 10.96 2.88
CA LEU A 265 11.80 9.75 3.11
C LEU A 265 11.08 8.57 2.46
N LEU A 266 11.72 7.94 1.48
CA LEU A 266 11.16 6.78 0.79
C LEU A 266 12.07 5.58 0.98
N ALA A 267 11.67 4.68 1.88
CA ALA A 267 12.26 3.35 1.98
C ALA A 267 11.38 2.34 1.24
N ALA A 268 12.00 1.37 0.57
CA ALA A 268 11.30 0.31 -0.16
C ALA A 268 11.90 -1.07 0.16
N TYR A 269 11.03 -2.02 0.50
CA TYR A 269 11.43 -3.39 0.80
C TYR A 269 12.07 -4.06 -0.43
N PRO A 270 13.28 -4.62 -0.34
CA PRO A 270 13.93 -5.27 -1.48
C PRO A 270 13.39 -6.68 -1.68
N TYR A 271 12.21 -6.80 -2.32
CA TYR A 271 11.60 -8.09 -2.60
C TYR A 271 12.57 -9.00 -3.38
N ARG A 272 12.62 -10.28 -2.97
CA ARG A 272 13.39 -11.33 -3.63
C ARG A 272 12.44 -12.27 -4.36
N PRO A 273 12.36 -12.20 -5.69
CA PRO A 273 11.50 -13.09 -6.47
C PRO A 273 11.98 -14.54 -6.35
N ARG A 274 11.12 -15.52 -6.68
CA ARG A 274 11.57 -16.93 -6.74
C ARG A 274 12.51 -17.14 -7.92
N THR A 275 12.18 -16.51 -9.04
CA THR A 275 13.00 -16.50 -10.24
C THR A 275 13.49 -15.07 -10.49
N ASN A 276 14.80 -14.85 -10.44
CA ASN A 276 15.37 -13.53 -10.68
C ASN A 276 15.54 -13.30 -12.18
N CYS A 277 14.63 -12.52 -12.80
CA CYS A 277 14.75 -12.20 -14.23
C CYS A 277 16.03 -11.42 -14.59
N MET A 278 16.75 -10.86 -13.62
CA MET A 278 18.05 -10.23 -13.87
C MET A 278 19.18 -11.21 -14.18
N GLU A 279 19.00 -12.48 -13.80
CA GLU A 279 19.97 -13.57 -13.95
C GLU A 279 19.59 -14.55 -15.06
N ALA A 280 18.42 -14.35 -15.70
CA ALA A 280 17.96 -15.17 -16.80
C ALA A 280 18.85 -14.99 -18.04
N THR A 281 19.02 -16.06 -18.81
CA THR A 281 19.61 -15.96 -20.16
C THR A 281 18.70 -15.13 -21.07
N GLU A 282 19.20 -14.63 -22.19
CA GLU A 282 18.36 -13.88 -23.14
C GLU A 282 17.17 -14.71 -23.65
N VAL A 283 17.38 -16.01 -23.89
CA VAL A 283 16.34 -16.95 -24.33
C VAL A 283 15.28 -17.13 -23.24
N ASP A 284 15.69 -17.26 -21.98
CA ASP A 284 14.78 -17.43 -20.85
C ASP A 284 14.16 -16.11 -20.38
N LEU A 285 14.72 -14.97 -20.77
CA LEU A 285 14.22 -13.67 -20.34
C LEU A 285 12.91 -13.35 -21.06
N LEU A 286 12.88 -13.41 -22.39
CA LEU A 286 11.78 -12.90 -23.19
C LEU A 286 10.72 -13.99 -23.43
N GLY A 287 9.57 -13.85 -22.79
CA GLY A 287 8.43 -14.76 -22.94
C GLY A 287 8.37 -15.89 -21.92
N HIS A 288 9.49 -16.20 -21.25
CA HIS A 288 9.53 -17.12 -20.11
C HIS A 288 9.56 -16.36 -18.77
N CYS A 289 10.58 -15.53 -18.53
CA CYS A 289 10.67 -14.74 -17.30
C CYS A 289 9.86 -13.45 -17.36
N LEU A 290 9.99 -12.67 -18.43
CA LEU A 290 9.26 -11.41 -18.63
C LEU A 290 8.18 -11.59 -19.69
N ARG A 291 6.95 -11.21 -19.33
CA ARG A 291 5.81 -11.20 -20.23
C ARG A 291 4.85 -10.07 -19.87
N GLY A 292 4.40 -9.35 -20.89
CA GLY A 292 3.37 -8.34 -20.76
C GLY A 292 3.68 -7.19 -19.80
N PHE A 293 2.63 -6.48 -19.42
CA PHE A 293 2.68 -5.29 -18.59
C PHE A 293 1.68 -5.42 -17.45
N SER A 294 1.90 -4.65 -16.38
CA SER A 294 1.01 -4.68 -15.22
C SER A 294 0.41 -3.31 -14.90
N MET A 295 -0.85 -3.30 -14.50
CA MET A 295 -1.48 -2.16 -13.84
C MET A 295 -1.95 -2.62 -12.47
N GLN A 296 -1.63 -1.83 -11.44
CA GLN A 296 -1.98 -2.20 -10.08
C GLN A 296 -2.83 -1.14 -9.38
N GLY A 297 -3.76 -1.60 -8.54
CA GLY A 297 -4.50 -0.78 -7.59
C GLY A 297 -5.95 -1.18 -7.44
N LYS A 298 -6.76 -0.27 -6.89
CA LYS A 298 -8.22 -0.44 -6.87
C LYS A 298 -8.75 -0.34 -8.31
N PHE A 299 -9.64 -1.26 -8.69
CA PHE A 299 -10.36 -1.21 -9.97
C PHE A 299 -11.39 -0.07 -9.93
N SER A 300 -10.90 1.14 -10.14
CA SER A 300 -11.66 2.39 -10.09
C SER A 300 -11.04 3.42 -11.01
N SER A 301 -11.86 4.02 -11.87
CA SER A 301 -11.47 5.13 -12.76
C SER A 301 -10.98 6.37 -12.00
N GLN A 302 -11.36 6.52 -10.73
CA GLN A 302 -10.90 7.62 -9.87
C GLN A 302 -9.40 7.52 -9.53
N ARG A 303 -8.78 6.34 -9.70
CA ARG A 303 -7.37 6.12 -9.36
C ARG A 303 -6.52 5.78 -10.57
N ARG A 304 -7.12 5.14 -11.59
CA ARG A 304 -6.43 4.77 -12.84
C ARG A 304 -7.29 5.09 -14.05
N ASN A 305 -6.67 5.60 -15.12
CA ASN A 305 -7.34 5.88 -16.39
C ASN A 305 -7.35 4.63 -17.30
N TYR A 306 -8.12 3.60 -16.92
CA TYR A 306 -8.24 2.36 -17.70
C TYR A 306 -8.77 2.61 -19.12
N SER A 307 -9.75 3.51 -19.27
CA SER A 307 -10.37 3.84 -20.56
C SER A 307 -9.37 4.35 -21.60
N SER A 308 -8.44 5.22 -21.19
CA SER A 308 -7.37 5.71 -22.08
C SER A 308 -6.45 4.59 -22.54
N ILE A 309 -6.10 3.66 -21.64
CA ILE A 309 -5.27 2.52 -22.00
C ILE A 309 -6.02 1.57 -22.95
N TRP A 310 -7.29 1.28 -22.68
CA TRP A 310 -8.09 0.42 -23.56
C TRP A 310 -8.25 0.99 -24.97
N SER A 311 -8.52 2.31 -25.10
CA SER A 311 -8.64 2.93 -26.42
C SER A 311 -7.33 2.83 -27.21
N GLN A 312 -6.19 3.11 -26.57
CA GLN A 312 -4.88 3.00 -27.20
C GLN A 312 -4.57 1.54 -27.61
N LEU A 313 -4.90 0.56 -26.76
CA LEU A 313 -4.69 -0.86 -27.07
C LEU A 313 -5.54 -1.33 -28.25
N LEU A 314 -6.80 -0.88 -28.36
CA LEU A 314 -7.67 -1.18 -29.51
C LEU A 314 -7.11 -0.58 -30.80
N GLU A 315 -6.66 0.68 -30.77
CA GLU A 315 -6.05 1.35 -31.93
C GLU A 315 -4.78 0.62 -32.44
N LYS A 316 -4.09 -0.08 -31.54
CA LYS A 316 -2.84 -0.81 -31.82
C LYS A 316 -2.99 -2.34 -31.80
N GLN A 317 -4.22 -2.86 -31.79
CA GLN A 317 -4.48 -4.27 -31.52
C GLN A 317 -3.76 -5.20 -32.52
N ALA A 318 -3.80 -4.88 -33.82
CA ALA A 318 -3.13 -5.67 -34.85
C ALA A 318 -1.61 -5.76 -34.60
N GLU A 319 -0.96 -4.64 -34.24
CA GLU A 319 0.47 -4.63 -33.94
C GLU A 319 0.81 -5.40 -32.65
N LEU A 320 -0.08 -5.33 -31.65
CA LEU A 320 0.11 -5.95 -30.33
C LEU A 320 -0.11 -7.45 -30.32
N THR A 321 -0.84 -7.98 -31.30
CA THR A 321 -1.26 -9.38 -31.35
C THR A 321 -0.58 -10.19 -32.44
N ASP A 322 0.22 -9.54 -33.30
CA ASP A 322 0.95 -10.18 -34.40
C ASP A 322 2.39 -10.59 -34.03
N GLY A 323 2.85 -11.68 -34.65
CA GLY A 323 4.23 -12.17 -34.58
C GLY A 323 4.81 -12.31 -33.17
N ASN A 324 6.09 -11.93 -33.02
CA ASN A 324 6.80 -12.00 -31.74
C ASN A 324 6.21 -11.06 -30.68
N VAL A 325 5.66 -9.90 -31.09
CA VAL A 325 5.03 -8.94 -30.17
C VAL A 325 3.79 -9.59 -29.54
N GLY A 326 2.93 -10.23 -30.33
CA GLY A 326 1.75 -10.95 -29.88
C GLY A 326 2.03 -12.03 -28.84
N ARG A 327 3.14 -12.76 -28.98
CA ARG A 327 3.56 -13.76 -28.00
C ARG A 327 3.92 -13.14 -26.64
N LEU A 328 4.56 -11.98 -26.66
CA LEU A 328 5.06 -11.30 -25.47
C LEU A 328 4.02 -10.40 -24.81
N PHE A 329 3.06 -9.88 -25.58
CA PHE A 329 2.04 -8.98 -25.10
C PHE A 329 1.04 -9.69 -24.19
N HIS A 330 0.76 -9.06 -23.05
CA HIS A 330 -0.29 -9.42 -22.12
C HIS A 330 -0.51 -8.24 -21.16
N MET A 331 -1.71 -8.08 -20.62
CA MET A 331 -1.99 -7.11 -19.55
C MET A 331 -2.42 -7.83 -18.28
N SER A 332 -1.68 -7.61 -17.20
CA SER A 332 -2.04 -8.10 -15.86
C SER A 332 -2.63 -6.97 -15.03
N LEU A 333 -3.90 -7.07 -14.64
CA LEU A 333 -4.54 -6.11 -13.73
C LEU A 333 -4.58 -6.67 -12.32
N LEU A 334 -3.79 -6.09 -11.43
CA LEU A 334 -3.63 -6.57 -10.07
C LEU A 334 -4.37 -5.69 -9.07
N GLY A 335 -5.23 -6.29 -8.23
CA GLY A 335 -5.80 -5.58 -7.10
C GLY A 335 -7.21 -6.01 -6.71
N LYS A 336 -8.09 -5.04 -6.46
CA LYS A 336 -9.45 -5.29 -5.96
C LYS A 336 -10.49 -4.33 -6.54
N GLY A 337 -11.68 -4.85 -6.80
CA GLY A 337 -12.86 -4.10 -7.18
C GLY A 337 -13.77 -4.90 -8.09
N VAL A 338 -14.73 -4.21 -8.68
CA VAL A 338 -15.79 -4.77 -9.53
C VAL A 338 -15.31 -4.73 -10.98
N GLU A 339 -15.41 -5.85 -11.70
CA GLU A 339 -14.86 -6.03 -13.04
C GLU A 339 -15.45 -5.08 -14.05
N GLU A 340 -16.76 -4.94 -13.99
CA GLU A 340 -17.59 -4.17 -14.91
C GLU A 340 -17.18 -2.69 -14.91
N ARG A 341 -16.60 -2.22 -13.79
CA ARG A 341 -16.09 -0.85 -13.66
C ARG A 341 -14.76 -0.62 -14.38
N LEU A 342 -14.09 -1.67 -14.84
CA LEU A 342 -12.88 -1.56 -15.66
C LEU A 342 -13.21 -1.15 -17.09
N GLY A 343 -14.44 -1.40 -17.55
CA GLY A 343 -14.85 -1.12 -18.93
C GLY A 343 -13.96 -1.83 -19.96
N LEU A 344 -13.56 -3.07 -19.67
CA LEU A 344 -12.69 -3.87 -20.54
C LEU A 344 -13.44 -4.25 -21.83
N PRO A 345 -12.98 -3.81 -23.01
CA PRO A 345 -13.59 -4.20 -24.28
C PRO A 345 -13.50 -5.71 -24.52
N PRO A 346 -14.54 -6.37 -25.07
CA PRO A 346 -14.54 -7.80 -25.38
C PRO A 346 -13.33 -8.24 -26.22
N GLU A 347 -12.91 -7.40 -27.16
CA GLU A 347 -11.80 -7.64 -28.08
C GLU A 347 -10.45 -7.77 -27.36
N LEU A 348 -10.32 -7.16 -26.17
CA LEU A 348 -9.09 -7.21 -25.38
C LEU A 348 -9.12 -8.33 -24.32
N GLN A 349 -10.28 -8.93 -24.02
CA GLN A 349 -10.39 -9.95 -22.96
C GLN A 349 -9.38 -11.10 -23.07
N PRO A 350 -9.08 -11.66 -24.26
CA PRO A 350 -8.08 -12.73 -24.38
C PRO A 350 -6.66 -12.33 -23.96
N HIS A 351 -6.37 -11.03 -23.91
CA HIS A 351 -5.05 -10.48 -23.64
C HIS A 351 -4.96 -9.80 -22.26
N VAL A 352 -6.00 -9.92 -21.42
CA VAL A 352 -6.04 -9.32 -20.09
C VAL A 352 -6.32 -10.37 -19.03
N SER A 353 -5.50 -10.43 -17.98
CA SER A 353 -5.78 -11.23 -16.79
C SER A 353 -6.09 -10.35 -15.58
N LEU A 354 -7.12 -10.73 -14.84
CA LEU A 354 -7.51 -10.06 -13.59
C LEU A 354 -6.98 -10.86 -12.39
N LEU A 355 -5.92 -10.35 -11.77
CA LEU A 355 -5.28 -10.98 -10.62
C LEU A 355 -5.77 -10.33 -9.33
N ARG A 356 -6.80 -10.92 -8.71
CA ARG A 356 -7.48 -10.34 -7.55
C ARG A 356 -6.91 -10.84 -6.24
N ARG A 357 -6.73 -9.92 -5.28
CA ARG A 357 -6.42 -10.26 -3.87
C ARG A 357 -5.27 -11.27 -3.75
N LEU A 358 -4.24 -11.11 -4.57
CA LEU A 358 -3.06 -11.95 -4.49
C LEU A 358 -2.39 -11.71 -3.14
N LYS A 359 -1.91 -12.79 -2.52
CA LYS A 359 -1.00 -12.68 -1.38
C LYS A 359 0.21 -11.85 -1.81
N TYR A 360 0.68 -10.94 -0.96
CA TYR A 360 1.84 -10.07 -1.04
C TYR A 360 2.98 -10.69 -1.86
N ARG A 361 3.49 -11.87 -1.48
CA ARG A 361 4.55 -12.53 -2.26
C ARG A 361 4.12 -12.79 -3.71
N SER A 362 2.97 -13.42 -3.93
CA SER A 362 2.42 -13.66 -5.27
C SER A 362 2.12 -12.38 -6.04
N TYR A 363 1.72 -11.31 -5.35
CA TYR A 363 1.45 -10.00 -5.94
C TYR A 363 2.74 -9.39 -6.52
N TYR A 364 3.82 -9.33 -5.73
CA TYR A 364 5.10 -8.81 -6.22
C TYR A 364 5.79 -9.77 -7.19
N GLU A 365 5.59 -11.08 -7.06
CA GLU A 365 6.05 -12.06 -8.06
C GLU A 365 5.40 -11.80 -9.42
N ALA A 366 4.07 -11.66 -9.46
CA ALA A 366 3.34 -11.40 -10.70
C ALA A 366 3.80 -10.11 -11.38
N ILE A 367 4.09 -9.06 -10.61
CA ILE A 367 4.63 -7.80 -11.15
C ILE A 367 6.08 -7.96 -11.61
N HIS A 368 6.90 -8.70 -10.84
CA HIS A 368 8.31 -8.97 -11.18
C HIS A 368 8.45 -9.63 -12.56
N HIS A 369 7.47 -10.42 -12.98
CA HIS A 369 7.46 -11.10 -14.29
C HIS A 369 6.87 -10.26 -15.43
N THR A 370 6.65 -8.95 -15.23
CA THR A 370 6.22 -8.04 -16.30
C THR A 370 7.36 -7.15 -16.78
N PHE A 371 7.26 -6.69 -18.03
CA PHE A 371 8.21 -5.74 -18.63
C PHE A 371 8.18 -4.41 -17.89
N ALA A 372 6.99 -3.87 -17.66
CA ALA A 372 6.80 -2.62 -16.93
C ALA A 372 5.45 -2.55 -16.22
N LEU A 373 5.40 -1.67 -15.22
CA LEU A 373 4.17 -1.15 -14.64
C LEU A 373 3.67 0.04 -15.46
N ILE A 374 2.36 0.10 -15.70
CA ILE A 374 1.69 1.24 -16.31
C ILE A 374 0.98 2.02 -15.19
N PRO A 375 1.48 3.22 -14.80
CA PRO A 375 0.88 3.97 -13.70
C PRO A 375 -0.55 4.45 -14.01
N ALA A 376 -0.83 4.83 -15.26
CA ALA A 376 -2.10 5.33 -15.78
C ALA A 376 -2.83 6.23 -14.77
N MET A 377 -2.14 7.25 -14.25
CA MET A 377 -2.68 8.07 -13.16
C MET A 377 -3.98 8.76 -13.59
N ALA A 378 -5.03 8.67 -12.76
CA ALA A 378 -6.35 9.23 -13.11
C ALA A 378 -6.42 10.76 -13.14
N GLY A 379 -5.38 11.47 -12.68
CA GLY A 379 -5.39 12.92 -12.71
C GLY A 379 -4.08 13.56 -12.24
N PRO A 380 -3.93 14.88 -12.46
CA PRO A 380 -2.68 15.62 -12.23
C PRO A 380 -2.28 15.67 -10.75
N ARG A 381 -3.21 15.38 -9.84
CA ARG A 381 -2.97 15.42 -8.39
C ARG A 381 -1.86 14.49 -7.93
N TYR A 382 -1.58 13.40 -8.67
CA TYR A 382 -0.44 12.52 -8.37
C TYR A 382 0.92 13.12 -8.70
N LEU A 383 0.95 14.25 -9.42
CA LEU A 383 2.14 15.03 -9.73
C LEU A 383 2.30 16.25 -8.80
N THR A 384 1.30 16.53 -7.95
CA THR A 384 1.30 17.71 -7.07
C THR A 384 1.13 17.34 -5.59
N ASP A 385 0.06 16.65 -5.20
CA ASP A 385 -0.34 16.49 -3.80
C ASP A 385 -0.50 15.02 -3.35
N LYS A 386 -0.50 14.06 -4.28
CA LYS A 386 -0.78 12.64 -3.98
C LYS A 386 0.39 11.72 -4.31
N PHE A 387 0.60 10.75 -3.44
CA PHE A 387 1.54 9.66 -3.70
C PHE A 387 0.84 8.50 -4.42
N SER A 388 1.51 7.92 -5.42
CA SER A 388 1.03 6.69 -6.06
C SER A 388 1.74 5.47 -5.48
N SER A 389 0.99 4.48 -4.98
CA SER A 389 1.56 3.21 -4.54
C SER A 389 2.29 2.45 -5.66
N THR A 390 2.03 2.77 -6.94
CA THR A 390 2.77 2.19 -8.08
C THR A 390 4.27 2.46 -7.98
N ILE A 391 4.66 3.60 -7.39
CA ILE A 391 6.07 3.95 -7.15
C ILE A 391 6.74 2.94 -6.23
N LEU A 392 6.14 2.70 -5.06
CA LEU A 392 6.64 1.70 -4.11
C LEU A 392 6.57 0.30 -4.72
N THR A 393 5.50 -0.01 -5.44
CA THR A 393 5.37 -1.32 -6.09
C THR A 393 6.48 -1.58 -7.10
N SER A 394 6.81 -0.57 -7.91
CA SER A 394 7.91 -0.59 -8.86
C SER A 394 9.25 -0.85 -8.18
N LEU A 395 9.59 -0.05 -7.15
CA LEU A 395 10.82 -0.21 -6.39
C LEU A 395 10.90 -1.59 -5.72
N ILE A 396 9.82 -2.03 -5.07
CA ILE A 396 9.79 -3.30 -4.35
C ILE A 396 10.01 -4.47 -5.32
N ALA A 397 9.19 -4.61 -6.36
CA ALA A 397 9.32 -5.68 -7.36
C ALA A 397 10.57 -5.57 -8.24
N GLY A 398 11.22 -4.39 -8.24
CA GLY A 398 12.28 -4.05 -9.17
C GLY A 398 11.78 -4.02 -10.61
N THR A 399 10.54 -3.59 -10.85
CA THR A 399 9.91 -3.55 -12.19
C THR A 399 9.77 -2.09 -12.62
N PRO A 400 10.41 -1.65 -13.71
CA PRO A 400 10.34 -0.26 -14.17
C PRO A 400 8.92 0.16 -14.54
N MET A 401 8.71 1.47 -14.61
CA MET A 401 7.42 2.06 -15.01
C MET A 401 7.53 2.69 -16.40
N VAL A 402 6.42 2.78 -17.10
CA VAL A 402 6.25 3.76 -18.20
C VAL A 402 5.98 5.13 -17.57
N ALA A 403 6.75 6.14 -17.97
CA ALA A 403 6.67 7.48 -17.39
C ALA A 403 6.95 8.56 -18.45
N ASP A 404 6.35 9.75 -18.26
CA ASP A 404 6.64 10.94 -19.07
C ASP A 404 7.58 11.91 -18.32
N ALA A 405 7.96 13.01 -18.98
CA ALA A 405 8.83 14.03 -18.38
C ALA A 405 8.21 14.67 -17.12
N ARG A 406 6.90 14.90 -17.10
CA ARG A 406 6.19 15.50 -15.96
C ARG A 406 6.23 14.59 -14.73
N PHE A 407 6.14 13.28 -14.94
CA PHE A 407 6.32 12.29 -13.89
C PHE A 407 7.72 12.38 -13.27
N LEU A 408 8.78 12.45 -14.09
CA LEU A 408 10.15 12.56 -13.59
C LEU A 408 10.40 13.88 -12.86
N GLU A 409 9.76 14.97 -13.28
CA GLU A 409 9.81 16.25 -12.56
C GLU A 409 9.18 16.14 -11.16
N ALA A 410 8.00 15.54 -11.04
CA ALA A 410 7.32 15.37 -9.76
C ALA A 410 8.07 14.39 -8.85
N TYR A 411 8.45 13.23 -9.40
CA TYR A 411 9.16 12.16 -8.69
C TYR A 411 10.66 12.23 -8.97
N SER A 412 11.26 13.38 -8.68
CA SER A 412 12.67 13.70 -8.96
C SER A 412 13.72 12.83 -8.28
N MET A 413 13.30 11.84 -7.48
CA MET A 413 14.17 10.77 -7.00
C MET A 413 14.55 9.75 -8.09
N PHE A 414 13.79 9.69 -9.19
CA PHE A 414 14.06 8.87 -10.37
C PHE A 414 14.76 9.69 -11.46
N ASN A 415 15.53 8.98 -12.27
CA ASN A 415 16.13 9.47 -13.51
C ASN A 415 15.46 8.82 -14.71
N ALA A 416 15.71 9.37 -15.91
CA ALA A 416 15.24 8.78 -17.17
C ALA A 416 15.70 7.33 -17.36
N SER A 417 16.86 6.96 -16.81
CA SER A 417 17.36 5.59 -16.86
C SER A 417 16.62 4.61 -15.95
N ASP A 418 15.83 5.06 -14.96
CA ASP A 418 15.10 4.18 -14.04
C ASP A 418 13.76 3.69 -14.61
N VAL A 419 13.33 4.26 -15.74
CA VAL A 419 11.98 4.10 -16.33
C VAL A 419 12.06 3.84 -17.83
N TYR A 420 10.95 3.41 -18.42
CA TYR A 420 10.75 3.55 -19.86
C TYR A 420 10.15 4.92 -20.12
N LEU A 421 11.01 5.89 -20.43
CA LEU A 421 10.61 7.25 -20.73
C LEU A 421 9.82 7.30 -22.04
N GLN A 422 8.64 7.90 -21.97
CA GLN A 422 7.78 8.24 -23.10
C GLN A 422 8.39 9.44 -23.83
N ALA A 423 8.67 9.26 -25.12
CA ALA A 423 9.17 10.33 -25.98
C ALA A 423 8.05 11.33 -26.31
N GLU A 424 8.43 12.48 -26.88
CA GLU A 424 7.46 13.46 -27.36
C GLU A 424 6.55 12.83 -28.43
N GLY A 425 5.23 12.98 -28.25
CA GLY A 425 4.23 12.40 -29.14
C GLY A 425 3.92 10.91 -28.94
N GLU A 426 4.75 10.16 -28.20
CA GLU A 426 4.40 8.79 -27.81
C GLU A 426 3.26 8.81 -26.77
N ARG A 427 2.40 7.79 -26.78
CA ARG A 427 1.49 7.45 -25.68
C ARG A 427 1.98 6.19 -24.97
N GLU A 428 1.34 5.80 -23.87
CA GLU A 428 1.79 4.67 -23.06
C GLU A 428 1.89 3.37 -23.85
N VAL A 429 0.94 3.09 -24.76
CA VAL A 429 0.95 1.88 -25.60
C VAL A 429 2.05 1.93 -26.67
N ASP A 430 2.45 3.11 -27.14
CA ASP A 430 3.56 3.24 -28.08
C ASP A 430 4.89 2.85 -27.40
N VAL A 431 5.06 3.26 -26.13
CA VAL A 431 6.18 2.82 -25.28
C VAL A 431 6.14 1.30 -25.07
N MET A 432 4.96 0.73 -24.81
CA MET A 432 4.81 -0.73 -24.64
C MET A 432 5.26 -1.48 -25.90
N LEU A 433 4.83 -1.05 -27.09
CA LEU A 433 5.27 -1.64 -28.36
C LEU A 433 6.78 -1.52 -28.55
N ARG A 434 7.37 -0.36 -28.23
CA ARG A 434 8.83 -0.16 -28.29
C ARG A 434 9.58 -1.11 -27.35
N VAL A 435 9.08 -1.31 -26.13
CA VAL A 435 9.67 -2.26 -25.16
C VAL A 435 9.55 -3.70 -25.66
N LEU A 436 8.40 -4.11 -26.20
CA LEU A 436 8.20 -5.47 -26.74
C LEU A 436 9.07 -5.79 -27.97
N ARG A 437 9.52 -4.75 -28.70
CA ARG A 437 10.45 -4.88 -29.84
C ARG A 437 11.91 -4.76 -29.44
N SER A 438 12.21 -4.45 -28.18
CA SER A 438 13.57 -4.22 -27.70
C SER A 438 14.28 -5.53 -27.37
N GLU A 439 15.59 -5.55 -27.57
CA GLU A 439 16.46 -6.64 -27.16
C GLU A 439 16.58 -6.72 -25.63
N ALA A 440 17.00 -7.89 -25.12
CA ALA A 440 17.09 -8.17 -23.69
C ALA A 440 17.92 -7.13 -22.91
N ALA A 441 19.07 -6.70 -23.47
CA ALA A 441 19.94 -5.73 -22.83
C ALA A 441 19.22 -4.39 -22.54
N THR A 442 18.43 -3.91 -23.52
CA THR A 442 17.65 -2.67 -23.43
C THR A 442 16.54 -2.78 -22.39
N VAL A 443 15.87 -3.94 -22.30
CA VAL A 443 14.82 -4.21 -21.30
C VAL A 443 15.41 -4.28 -19.88
N LEU A 444 16.60 -4.86 -19.72
CA LEU A 444 17.23 -5.00 -18.41
C LEU A 444 17.89 -3.71 -17.90
N GLY A 445 18.24 -2.77 -18.78
CA GLY A 445 18.86 -1.49 -18.41
C GLY A 445 18.07 -0.73 -17.32
N PRO A 446 16.81 -0.35 -17.58
CA PRO A 446 16.00 0.36 -16.59
C PRO A 446 15.77 -0.41 -15.30
N ARG A 447 15.72 -1.74 -15.38
CA ARG A 447 15.59 -2.60 -14.22
C ARG A 447 16.80 -2.51 -13.28
N ARG A 448 18.03 -2.53 -13.84
CA ARG A 448 19.26 -2.36 -13.05
C ARG A 448 19.34 -0.98 -12.41
N ALA A 449 19.02 0.06 -13.19
CA ALA A 449 19.00 1.44 -12.70
C ALA A 449 18.01 1.59 -11.53
N LEU A 450 16.78 1.11 -11.69
CA LEU A 450 15.75 1.14 -10.65
C LEU A 450 16.18 0.44 -9.36
N LEU A 451 16.81 -0.74 -9.46
CA LEU A 451 17.34 -1.46 -8.29
C LEU A 451 18.47 -0.68 -7.60
N SER A 452 19.29 0.05 -8.36
CA SER A 452 20.30 0.97 -7.82
C SER A 452 19.64 2.16 -7.11
N THR A 453 18.63 2.76 -7.72
CA THR A 453 17.84 3.85 -7.13
C THR A 453 17.16 3.41 -5.83
N ARG A 454 16.56 2.22 -5.79
CA ARG A 454 16.03 1.64 -4.53
C ARG A 454 17.10 1.57 -3.44
N ARG A 455 18.30 1.08 -3.76
CA ARG A 455 19.40 0.95 -2.80
C ARG A 455 19.78 2.32 -2.22
N ARG A 456 20.01 3.31 -3.08
CA ARG A 456 20.34 4.69 -2.71
C ARG A 456 19.25 5.31 -1.83
N LEU A 457 17.98 5.09 -2.16
CA LEU A 457 16.84 5.55 -1.36
C LEU A 457 16.82 4.90 0.04
N ASN A 458 17.06 3.59 0.14
CA ASN A 458 17.14 2.89 1.41
C ASN A 458 18.36 3.33 2.24
N GLU A 459 19.50 3.58 1.61
CA GLU A 459 20.71 4.11 2.26
C GLU A 459 20.46 5.51 2.82
N ALA A 460 19.86 6.41 2.03
CA ALA A 460 19.48 7.74 2.49
C ALA A 460 18.46 7.68 3.64
N ALA A 461 17.47 6.80 3.56
CA ALA A 461 16.50 6.60 4.63
C ALA A 461 17.12 6.04 5.91
N GLY A 462 18.04 5.07 5.79
CA GLY A 462 18.81 4.55 6.91
C GLY A 462 19.69 5.63 7.56
N ALA A 463 20.36 6.45 6.75
CA ALA A 463 21.20 7.55 7.23
C ALA A 463 20.39 8.60 7.99
N TYR A 464 19.25 9.03 7.44
CA TYR A 464 18.36 9.99 8.10
C TYR A 464 17.89 9.48 9.47
N LEU A 465 17.43 8.22 9.53
CA LEU A 465 16.97 7.63 10.79
C LEU A 465 18.12 7.41 11.78
N ALA A 466 19.30 7.03 11.30
CA ALA A 466 20.48 6.89 12.15
C ALA A 466 20.88 8.24 12.79
N GLU A 467 20.90 9.32 12.01
CA GLU A 467 21.19 10.66 12.54
C GLU A 467 20.15 11.10 13.57
N LEU A 468 18.86 10.89 13.27
CA LEU A 468 17.77 11.22 14.17
C LEU A 468 17.88 10.47 15.51
N LEU A 469 18.12 9.15 15.44
CA LEU A 469 18.24 8.31 16.63
C LEU A 469 19.50 8.66 17.45
N ARG A 470 20.60 9.03 16.81
CA ARG A 470 21.80 9.52 17.51
C ARG A 470 21.50 10.80 18.29
N GLY A 471 20.84 11.77 17.68
CA GLY A 471 20.45 13.00 18.37
C GLY A 471 19.52 12.76 19.56
N LEU A 472 18.57 11.83 19.44
CA LEU A 472 17.71 11.41 20.55
C LEU A 472 18.50 10.72 21.67
N CYS A 473 19.47 9.87 21.31
CA CYS A 473 20.36 9.16 22.23
C CYS A 473 21.19 10.13 23.10
N GLU A 474 21.89 11.08 22.48
CA GLU A 474 22.81 12.02 23.14
C GLU A 474 22.10 12.88 24.19
N THR A 475 20.90 13.32 23.86
CA THR A 475 20.08 14.19 24.73
C THR A 475 19.43 13.44 25.89
N SER A 476 19.17 12.13 25.74
CA SER A 476 18.71 11.29 26.85
C SER A 476 19.81 11.06 27.88
N SER A 477 21.07 10.95 27.47
CA SER A 477 22.20 10.78 28.38
C SER A 477 22.48 12.03 29.22
N GLY A 478 22.40 13.23 28.62
CA GLY A 478 22.66 14.49 29.33
C GLY A 478 21.66 14.86 30.44
N THR A 479 20.45 14.27 30.42
CA THR A 479 19.43 14.58 31.45
C THR A 479 19.67 13.83 32.76
N GLN A 480 20.42 12.71 32.74
CA GLN A 480 20.66 11.91 33.95
C GLN A 480 21.71 12.49 34.91
N GLU A 481 22.68 13.27 34.41
CA GLU A 481 23.75 13.83 35.25
C GLU A 481 23.32 15.02 36.12
N GLY A 482 22.14 15.61 35.87
CA GLY A 482 21.65 16.80 36.58
C GLY A 482 20.68 16.55 37.74
N SER A 483 20.32 15.30 38.02
CA SER A 483 19.29 14.94 39.02
C SER A 483 19.79 14.10 40.21
N SER A 484 21.10 13.88 40.29
CA SER A 484 21.80 13.29 41.45
C SER A 484 22.48 14.38 42.26
#